data_AF-A0A2R6L256-F1
#
_entry.id   AF-A0A2R6L256-F1
#
_cell.length_a   1.000
_cell.length_b   1.000
_cell.length_c   1.000
_cell.angle_alpha   90.00
_cell.angle_beta   90.00
_cell.angle_gamma   90.00
#
_symmetry.space_group_name_H-M   'P 1'
#
loop_
_entity.id
_entity.type
_entity.pdbx_description
1 polymer ?
#
loop_
_entity_poly.entity_id
_entity_poly.type
_entity_poly.pdbx_seq_one_letter_code
_entity_poly.pdbx_strand_id
1 'polypeptide(L)' 'MDESTIRRLLAVAGVVAAIAHAVAPRALLSAARWGYATVLRVEFEPTAASTRRVRLLAVPNLLAAVYLWLSADDST' A
#
# COMPACT_ATOMS: atom_id res chain seq x y z
N MET A 1 -8.99 -12.58 18.04
CA MET A 1 -9.65 -11.89 16.92
C MET A 1 -9.97 -12.96 15.91
N ASP A 2 -11.22 -13.04 15.46
CA ASP A 2 -11.60 -14.05 14.47
C ASP A 2 -10.98 -13.74 13.10
N GLU A 3 -10.94 -14.76 12.26
CA GLU A 3 -10.31 -14.70 10.93
C GLU A 3 -11.03 -13.70 10.00
N SER A 4 -12.36 -13.59 10.09
CA SER A 4 -13.15 -12.62 9.33
C SER A 4 -12.77 -11.18 9.69
N THR A 5 -12.60 -10.88 10.97
CA THR A 5 -12.14 -9.57 11.47
C THR A 5 -10.73 -9.26 10.99
N ILE A 6 -9.81 -10.23 11.03
CA ILE A 6 -8.45 -10.06 10.47
C ILE A 6 -8.54 -9.68 8.99
N ARG A 7 -9.32 -10.41 8.19
CA ARG A 7 -9.48 -10.13 6.75
C ARG A 7 -10.10 -8.78 6.47
N ARG A 8 -11.12 -8.37 7.25
CA ARG A 8 -11.73 -7.03 7.14
C ARG A 8 -10.75 -5.92 7.48
N LEU A 9 -9.93 -6.08 8.53
CA LEU A 9 -8.89 -5.10 8.86
C LEU A 9 -7.83 -5.00 7.77
N LEU A 10 -7.40 -6.14 7.20
CA LEU A 10 -6.47 -6.15 6.08
C LEU A 10 -7.07 -5.53 4.82
N ALA A 11 -8.36 -5.75 4.57
CA ALA A 11 -9.08 -5.09 3.47
C ALA A 11 -9.09 -3.57 3.64
N VAL A 12 -9.43 -3.07 4.83
CA VAL A 12 -9.38 -1.63 5.14
C VAL A 12 -7.96 -1.08 4.96
N ALA A 13 -6.95 -1.78 5.47
CA ALA A 13 -5.55 -1.39 5.30
C ALA A 13 -5.16 -1.33 3.82
N GLY A 14 -5.61 -2.29 3.01
CA GLY A 14 -5.40 -2.31 1.56
C GLY A 14 -6.06 -1.14 0.84
N VAL A 15 -7.28 -0.73 1.23
CA VAL A 15 -7.94 0.48 0.69
C VAL A 15 -7.14 1.73 1.06
N VAL A 16 -6.73 1.87 2.32
CA VAL A 16 -5.91 3.01 2.76
C VAL A 16 -4.59 3.06 1.97
N ALA A 17 -3.93 1.91 1.79
CA ALA A 17 -2.72 1.81 0.98
C ALA A 17 -2.99 2.21 -0.48
N ALA A 18 -4.09 1.76 -1.07
CA ALA A 18 -4.45 2.13 -2.44
C ALA A 18 -4.63 3.64 -2.60
N ILE A 19 -5.34 4.27 -1.66
CA ILE A 19 -5.53 5.73 -1.63
C ILE A 19 -4.19 6.46 -1.50
N ALA A 20 -3.34 6.03 -0.56
CA ALA A 20 -2.03 6.63 -0.35
C ALA A 20 -1.16 6.58 -1.63
N HIS A 21 -1.15 5.44 -2.33
CA HIS A 21 -0.42 5.28 -3.58
C HIS A 21 -1.00 6.14 -4.72
N ALA A 22 -2.33 6.24 -4.82
CA ALA A 22 -2.99 7.03 -5.86
C ALA A 22 -2.73 8.54 -5.69
N VAL A 23 -2.94 9.05 -4.47
CA VAL A 23 -3.00 10.48 -4.17
C VAL A 23 -1.64 11.04 -3.75
N ALA A 24 -0.86 10.30 -2.97
CA ALA A 24 0.36 10.80 -2.34
C ALA A 24 1.65 10.01 -2.69
N PRO A 25 1.90 9.62 -3.96
CA PRO A 25 3.07 8.81 -4.32
C PRO A 25 4.40 9.51 -4.02
N ARG A 26 4.45 10.84 -4.09
CA ARG A 26 5.64 11.62 -3.73
C ARG A 26 5.95 11.59 -2.24
N ALA A 27 4.93 11.63 -1.39
CA ALA A 27 5.10 11.53 0.06
C ALA A 27 5.63 10.13 0.44
N LEU A 28 5.07 9.08 -0.17
CA LEU A 28 5.56 7.71 -0.01
C LEU A 28 7.03 7.56 -0.44
N LEU A 29 7.40 8.14 -1.58
CA LEU A 29 8.77 8.14 -2.07
C LEU A 29 9.73 8.95 -1.17
N SER A 30 9.25 10.04 -0.58
CA SER A 30 10.03 10.81 0.40
C SER A 30 10.29 10.01 1.67
N ALA A 31 9.26 9.33 2.19
CA ALA A 31 9.41 8.42 3.32
C ALA A 31 10.38 7.27 3.00
N ALA A 32 10.28 6.68 1.80
CA ALA A 32 11.20 5.65 1.35
C ALA A 32 12.65 6.18 1.25
N ARG A 33 12.86 7.35 0.65
CA ARG A 33 14.18 8.01 0.59
C ARG A 33 14.78 8.20 1.97
N TRP A 34 14.01 8.75 2.90
CA TRP A 34 14.46 8.94 4.26
C TRP A 34 14.83 7.61 4.93
N GLY A 35 14.00 6.57 4.80
CA GLY A 35 14.27 5.25 5.35
C GLY A 35 15.51 4.57 4.75
N TYR A 36 15.70 4.69 3.43
CA TYR A 36 16.87 4.16 2.74
C TYR A 36 18.15 4.87 3.19
N ALA A 37 18.12 6.20 3.33
CA ALA A 37 19.27 6.96 3.81
C ALA A 37 19.61 6.64 5.28
N THR A 38 18.60 6.50 6.15
CA THR A 38 18.80 6.35 7.60
C THR A 38 19.09 4.91 8.04
N VAL A 39 18.30 3.94 7.56
CA VAL A 39 18.39 2.54 7.99
C VAL A 39 19.36 1.76 7.11
N LEU A 40 19.29 1.97 5.79
CA LEU A 40 20.08 1.20 4.82
C LEU A 40 21.38 1.90 4.40
N ARG A 41 21.54 3.19 4.72
CA ARG A 41 22.65 4.05 4.27
C ARG A 41 22.86 4.03 2.75
N VAL A 42 21.76 3.96 2.00
CA VAL A 42 21.74 3.99 0.54
C VAL A 42 21.07 5.27 0.06
N GLU A 43 21.70 5.98 -0.88
CA GLU A 43 21.07 7.13 -1.53
C GLU A 43 20.01 6.65 -2.53
N PHE A 44 18.80 7.17 -2.38
CA PHE A 44 17.67 6.88 -3.26
C PHE A 44 17.09 8.20 -3.77
N GLU A 45 17.18 8.44 -5.08
CA GLU A 45 16.62 9.62 -5.72
C GLU A 45 15.35 9.27 -6.52
N PRO A 46 14.16 9.71 -6.09
CA PRO A 46 12.92 9.44 -6.79
C PRO A 46 12.85 10.12 -8.17
N THR A 47 12.56 9.35 -9.21
CA THR A 47 12.33 9.86 -10.57
C THR A 47 10.84 9.97 -10.90
N ALA A 48 10.50 10.65 -12.01
CA ALA A 48 9.13 10.65 -12.54
C ALA A 48 8.60 9.23 -12.82
N ALA A 49 9.47 8.34 -13.32
CA ALA A 49 9.13 6.93 -13.54
C ALA A 49 8.82 6.20 -12.22
N SER A 50 9.59 6.46 -11.16
CA SER A 50 9.30 5.90 -9.83
C SER A 50 7.95 6.38 -9.28
N THR A 51 7.62 7.66 -9.45
CA THR A 51 6.33 8.23 -9.04
C THR A 51 5.16 7.55 -9.77
N ARG A 52 5.31 7.31 -11.08
CA ARG A 52 4.30 6.59 -11.87
C ARG A 52 4.14 5.15 -11.39
N ARG A 53 5.24 4.43 -11.13
CA ARG A 53 5.20 3.05 -10.63
C ARG A 53 4.54 2.95 -9.26
N VAL A 54 4.89 3.83 -8.33
CA VAL A 54 4.25 3.89 -7.01
C VAL A 54 2.77 4.18 -7.16
N ARG A 55 2.36 5.11 -8.04
CA ARG A 55 0.94 5.35 -8.30
C ARG A 55 0.21 4.10 -8.82
N LEU A 56 0.85 3.31 -9.69
CA LEU A 56 0.26 2.08 -10.22
C LEU A 56 0.00 1.01 -9.14
N LEU A 57 0.73 1.04 -8.01
CA LEU A 57 0.49 0.13 -6.90
C LEU A 57 -0.86 0.35 -6.21
N ALA A 58 -1.57 1.45 -6.50
CA ALA A 58 -2.95 1.62 -6.06
C ALA A 58 -3.87 0.48 -6.54
N VAL A 59 -3.65 -0.01 -7.77
CA VAL A 59 -4.48 -1.05 -8.40
C VAL A 59 -4.38 -2.39 -7.66
N PRO A 60 -3.20 -3.02 -7.50
CA PRO A 60 -3.11 -4.30 -6.80
C PRO A 60 -3.51 -4.19 -5.33
N ASN A 61 -3.25 -3.07 -4.65
CA ASN A 61 -3.71 -2.87 -3.26
C ASN A 61 -5.24 -2.84 -3.17
N LEU A 62 -5.91 -2.16 -4.11
CA LEU A 62 -7.38 -2.13 -4.15
C LEU A 62 -7.97 -3.51 -4.48
N LEU A 63 -7.38 -4.23 -5.45
CA LEU A 63 -7.81 -5.58 -5.80
C LEU A 63 -7.65 -6.56 -4.63
N ALA A 64 -6.52 -6.50 -3.92
CA ALA A 64 -6.30 -7.30 -2.73
C ALA A 64 -7.30 -6.95 -1.62
N ALA A 65 -7.61 -5.66 -1.43
CA ALA A 65 -8.60 -5.23 -0.46
C ALA A 65 -10.01 -5.78 -0.76
N VAL A 66 -10.44 -5.70 -2.03
CA VAL A 66 -11.72 -6.25 -2.46
C VAL A 66 -11.78 -7.76 -2.25
N TYR A 67 -10.72 -8.49 -2.63
CA TYR A 67 -10.64 -9.92 -2.42
C TYR A 67 -10.73 -10.31 -0.94
N LEU A 68 -9.99 -9.61 -0.06
CA LEU A 68 -9.99 -9.86 1.37
C LEU A 68 -11.35 -9.54 2.01
N TRP A 69 -12.04 -8.51 1.53
CA TRP A 69 -13.38 -8.19 2.00
C TRP A 69 -14.37 -9.31 1.64
N LEU A 70 -14.40 -9.73 0.38
CA LEU A 70 -15.31 -10.79 -0.08
C LEU A 70 -15.04 -12.12 0.62
N SER A 71 -13.77 -12.50 0.76
CA SER A 71 -13.37 -13.74 1.47
C SER A 71 -13.59 -13.69 2.99
N ALA A 72 -13.88 -12.52 3.57
CA ALA A 72 -14.30 -12.41 4.96
C ALA A 72 -15.78 -12.77 5.14
N ASP A 73 -16.61 -12.51 4.12
CA ASP A 73 -18.03 -12.85 4.11
C ASP A 73 -18.25 -14.34 3.83
N ASP A 74 -17.36 -15.00 3.08
CA ASP A 74 -17.38 -16.46 2.86
C ASP A 74 -16.94 -17.28 4.09
N SER A 75 -16.42 -16.62 5.14
CA SER A 75 -15.89 -17.29 6.35
C SER A 75 -16.84 -17.31 7.55
N THR A 76 -18.08 -16.86 7.36
CA THR A 76 -19.17 -16.90 8.35
C THR A 76 -20.16 -18.01 8.05
#